data_AF-A0A2V7IKT0-F1
#
_entry.id   AF-A0A2V7IKT0-F1
#
_cell.length_a   1.000
_cell.length_b   1.000
_cell.length_c   1.000
_cell.angle_alpha   90.00
_cell.angle_beta   90.00
_cell.angle_gamma   90.00
#
_symmetry.space_group_name_H-M   'P 1'
#
loop_
_entity.id
_entity.type
_entity.pdbx_description
1 polymer ?
#
loop_
_entity_poly.entity_id
_entity_poly.type
_entity_poly.pdbx_seq_one_letter_code
_entity_poly.pdbx_strand_id
1 'polypeptide(L)'
;MTTDRGASLGAALRSDHAAVGRMLQARLLHESGLVLFGHPVVLGLVLLLTWSDIPHTVLLGWGLAVLLATAFRWGWLRTVPRRHLSDADIRLGVRVTVGLLGLCWGVGAALVVRHASVTDVALVMVVLAGILAASLSTLGADAPTFFAFLGTIVLPLFVGVLASGHDRLHLVTALIAAFY
;
A
#
# COMPACT_ATOMS: atom_id res chain seq x y z
N MET A 1 4.23 -57.25 -12.94
CA MET A 1 4.48 -56.13 -13.86
C MET A 1 3.60 -54.89 -13.57
N THR A 2 2.94 -54.81 -12.41
CA THR A 2 1.98 -53.74 -12.03
C THR A 2 2.51 -52.77 -10.97
N THR A 3 3.62 -53.10 -10.30
CA THR A 3 4.25 -52.31 -9.23
C THR A 3 5.04 -51.09 -9.74
N ASP A 4 5.53 -51.15 -10.97
CA ASP A 4 6.41 -50.11 -11.54
C ASP A 4 5.63 -48.83 -11.95
N ARG A 5 4.39 -48.99 -12.44
CA ARG A 5 3.51 -47.86 -12.82
C ARG A 5 3.04 -47.01 -11.63
N GLY A 6 2.87 -47.62 -10.45
CA GLY A 6 2.48 -46.89 -9.24
C GLY A 6 3.61 -46.01 -8.70
N ALA A 7 4.85 -46.49 -8.81
CA ALA A 7 6.04 -45.76 -8.39
C ALA A 7 6.32 -44.55 -9.30
N SER A 8 6.17 -44.72 -10.62
CA SER A 8 6.37 -43.63 -11.60
C SER A 8 5.32 -42.52 -11.49
N LEU A 9 4.04 -42.88 -11.25
CA LEU A 9 2.96 -41.91 -11.06
C LEU A 9 3.14 -41.10 -9.77
N GLY A 10 3.53 -41.76 -8.67
CA GLY A 10 3.82 -41.09 -7.40
C GLY A 10 5.04 -40.15 -7.49
N ALA A 11 6.04 -40.49 -8.30
CA ALA A 11 7.20 -39.63 -8.55
C ALA A 11 6.82 -38.38 -9.35
N ALA A 12 6.00 -38.53 -10.40
CA ALA A 12 5.50 -37.42 -11.22
C ALA A 12 4.64 -36.44 -10.40
N LEU A 13 3.76 -36.95 -9.53
CA LEU A 13 2.95 -36.10 -8.66
C LEU A 13 3.83 -35.32 -7.66
N ARG A 14 4.86 -35.96 -7.08
CA ARG A 14 5.79 -35.26 -6.16
C ARG A 14 6.61 -34.17 -6.87
N SER A 15 7.01 -34.39 -8.13
CA SER A 15 7.73 -33.38 -8.91
C SER A 15 6.86 -32.18 -9.27
N ASP A 16 5.58 -32.39 -9.56
CA ASP A 16 4.62 -31.31 -9.85
C ASP A 16 4.38 -30.45 -8.60
N HIS A 17 4.14 -31.05 -7.43
CA HIS A 17 3.98 -30.30 -6.19
C HIS A 17 5.24 -29.50 -5.83
N ALA A 18 6.43 -30.07 -6.06
CA ALA A 18 7.69 -29.36 -5.84
C ALA A 18 7.93 -28.23 -6.85
N ALA A 19 7.50 -28.40 -8.11
CA ALA A 19 7.59 -27.38 -9.15
C ALA A 19 6.60 -26.22 -8.89
N VAL A 20 5.37 -26.53 -8.52
CA VAL A 20 4.36 -25.55 -8.09
C VAL A 20 4.85 -24.81 -6.85
N GLY A 21 5.42 -25.51 -5.86
CA GLY A 21 6.03 -24.88 -4.67
C GLY A 21 7.14 -23.89 -5.04
N ARG A 22 8.04 -24.26 -5.97
CA ARG A 22 9.10 -23.36 -6.45
C ARG A 22 8.56 -22.16 -7.23
N MET A 23 7.53 -22.34 -8.07
CA MET A 23 6.90 -21.24 -8.81
C MET A 23 6.18 -20.27 -7.88
N LEU A 24 5.46 -20.78 -6.87
CA LEU A 24 4.83 -19.96 -5.83
C LEU A 24 5.87 -19.23 -5.00
N GLN A 25 6.96 -19.90 -4.61
CA GLN A 25 8.05 -19.27 -3.87
C GLN A 25 8.76 -18.18 -4.69
N ALA A 26 8.98 -18.39 -5.99
CA ALA A 26 9.54 -17.38 -6.89
C ALA A 26 8.59 -16.18 -7.08
N ARG A 27 7.29 -16.42 -7.22
CA ARG A 27 6.25 -15.37 -7.23
C ARG A 27 6.25 -14.57 -5.93
N LEU A 28 6.24 -15.24 -4.78
CA LEU A 28 6.24 -14.62 -3.46
C LEU A 28 7.50 -13.77 -3.21
N LEU A 29 8.67 -14.22 -3.65
CA LEU A 29 9.92 -13.46 -3.54
C LEU A 29 9.91 -12.24 -4.47
N HIS A 30 9.30 -12.35 -5.66
CA HIS A 30 9.15 -11.23 -6.58
C HIS A 30 8.12 -10.20 -6.07
N GLU A 31 7.00 -10.66 -5.52
CA GLU A 31 5.98 -9.83 -4.87
C GLU A 31 6.50 -9.14 -3.60
N SER A 32 7.40 -9.79 -2.84
CA SER A 32 8.02 -9.21 -1.64
C SER A 32 8.94 -8.01 -1.95
N GLY A 33 9.59 -8.00 -3.13
CA GLY A 33 10.39 -6.85 -3.58
C GLY A 33 9.52 -5.66 -4.03
N LEU A 34 8.39 -5.96 -4.66
CA LEU A 34 7.41 -4.96 -5.10
C LEU A 34 6.84 -4.12 -3.96
N VAL A 35 6.61 -4.74 -2.79
CA VAL A 35 6.16 -4.02 -1.58
C VAL A 35 7.22 -3.06 -1.05
N LEU A 36 8.51 -3.39 -1.22
CA LEU A 36 9.62 -2.57 -0.71
C LEU A 36 9.90 -1.34 -1.58
N PHE A 37 9.79 -1.51 -2.90
CA PHE A 37 10.07 -0.44 -3.87
C PHE A 37 8.83 0.34 -4.28
N GLY A 38 7.63 -0.23 -4.13
CA GLY A 38 6.38 0.41 -4.54
C GLY A 38 6.18 1.79 -3.91
N HIS A 39 6.29 1.90 -2.58
CA HIS A 39 6.10 3.19 -1.90
C HIS A 39 7.17 4.23 -2.26
N PRO A 40 8.49 3.91 -2.26
CA PRO A 40 9.51 4.86 -2.74
C PRO A 40 9.34 5.30 -4.19
N VAL A 41 8.96 4.38 -5.10
CA VAL A 41 8.76 4.70 -6.52
C VAL A 41 7.57 5.65 -6.68
N VAL A 42 6.43 5.30 -6.07
CA VAL A 42 5.22 6.12 -6.13
C VAL A 42 5.45 7.48 -5.45
N LEU A 43 6.18 7.51 -4.34
CA LEU A 43 6.59 8.74 -3.69
C LEU A 43 7.47 9.59 -4.62
N GLY A 44 8.46 9.00 -5.29
CA GLY A 44 9.30 9.71 -6.26
C GLY A 44 8.49 10.33 -7.39
N LEU A 45 7.47 9.62 -7.90
CA LEU A 45 6.56 10.15 -8.90
C LEU A 45 5.76 11.35 -8.36
N VAL A 46 5.18 11.23 -7.17
CA VAL A 46 4.42 12.34 -6.56
C VAL A 46 5.31 13.56 -6.31
N LEU A 47 6.52 13.34 -5.78
CA LEU A 47 7.48 14.41 -5.56
C LEU A 47 7.85 15.10 -6.87
N LEU A 48 8.12 14.33 -7.93
CA LEU A 48 8.44 14.89 -9.25
C LEU A 48 7.28 15.71 -9.83
N LEU A 49 6.04 15.23 -9.68
CA LEU A 49 4.84 15.90 -10.17
C LEU A 49 4.53 17.20 -9.44
N THR A 50 4.84 17.26 -8.13
CA THR A 50 4.41 18.36 -7.26
C THR A 50 5.56 19.30 -6.84
N TRP A 51 6.79 19.03 -7.31
CA TRP A 51 7.99 19.71 -6.86
C TRP A 51 7.96 21.23 -7.05
N SER A 52 7.45 21.69 -8.20
CA SER A 52 7.40 23.10 -8.56
C SER A 52 6.39 23.91 -7.77
N ASP A 53 5.29 23.29 -7.39
CA ASP A 53 4.08 24.00 -6.95
C ASP A 53 3.88 23.95 -5.44
N ILE A 54 4.48 22.95 -4.78
CA ILE A 54 4.29 22.71 -3.34
C ILE A 54 5.54 23.07 -2.56
N PRO A 55 5.42 23.72 -1.38
CA PRO A 55 6.57 24.02 -0.53
C PRO A 55 7.41 22.77 -0.26
N HIS A 56 8.70 22.83 -0.61
CA HIS A 56 9.61 21.69 -0.48
C HIS A 56 9.68 21.14 0.95
N THR A 57 9.46 21.97 1.97
CA THR A 57 9.40 21.52 3.37
C THR A 57 8.24 20.55 3.62
N VAL A 58 7.08 20.79 3.00
CA VAL A 58 5.91 19.88 3.06
C VAL A 58 6.22 18.58 2.32
N LEU A 59 6.79 18.68 1.12
CA LEU A 59 7.15 17.51 0.30
C LEU A 59 8.20 16.62 0.98
N LEU A 60 9.26 17.21 1.52
CA LEU A 60 10.32 16.49 2.23
C LEU A 60 9.80 15.89 3.53
N GLY A 61 8.98 16.62 4.29
CA GLY A 61 8.34 16.10 5.49
C GLY A 61 7.41 14.93 5.20
N TRP A 62 6.60 15.03 4.15
CA TRP A 62 5.74 13.93 3.69
C TRP A 62 6.54 12.73 3.22
N GLY A 63 7.54 12.95 2.37
CA GLY A 63 8.41 11.89 1.88
C GLY A 63 9.13 11.18 3.01
N LEU A 64 9.68 11.92 3.98
CA LEU A 64 10.32 11.34 5.15
C LEU A 64 9.34 10.52 5.98
N ALA A 65 8.11 11.01 6.21
CA ALA A 65 7.10 10.27 6.95
C ALA A 65 6.73 8.93 6.27
N VAL A 66 6.54 8.93 4.95
CA VAL A 66 6.24 7.70 4.17
C VAL A 66 7.42 6.72 4.22
N LEU A 67 8.65 7.22 4.07
CA LEU A 67 9.85 6.39 4.12
C LEU A 67 10.04 5.77 5.52
N LEU A 68 9.83 6.54 6.58
CA LEU A 68 9.90 6.04 7.97
C LEU A 68 8.81 4.99 8.24
N ALA A 69 7.58 5.21 7.79
CA ALA A 69 6.48 4.24 7.93
C ALA A 69 6.78 2.95 7.15
N THR A 70 7.35 3.07 5.95
CA THR A 70 7.75 1.93 5.11
C THR A 70 8.89 1.15 5.76
N ALA A 71 9.92 1.84 6.26
CA ALA A 71 11.05 1.23 6.95
C ALA A 71 10.61 0.54 8.26
N PHE A 72 9.70 1.17 9.01
CA PHE A 72 9.09 0.59 10.20
C PHE A 72 8.32 -0.69 9.88
N ARG A 73 7.44 -0.67 8.86
CA ARG A 73 6.70 -1.85 8.41
C ARG A 73 7.63 -2.98 8.01
N TRP A 74 8.68 -2.68 7.26
CA TRP A 74 9.65 -3.67 6.84
C TRP A 74 10.46 -4.25 8.01
N GLY A 75 10.91 -3.38 8.93
CA GLY A 75 11.58 -3.80 10.16
C GLY A 75 10.69 -4.75 10.97
N TRP A 76 9.41 -4.40 11.14
CA TRP A 76 8.42 -5.25 11.79
C TRP A 76 8.29 -6.60 11.09
N LEU A 77 8.03 -6.64 9.79
CA LEU A 77 7.87 -7.88 9.02
C LEU A 77 9.09 -8.80 9.11
N ARG A 78 10.31 -8.24 9.20
CA ARG A 78 11.54 -9.02 9.40
C ARG A 78 11.69 -9.62 10.79
N THR A 79 11.05 -9.03 11.79
CA THR A 79 11.06 -9.59 13.15
C THR A 79 10.04 -10.72 13.32
N VAL A 80 8.99 -10.77 12.49
CA VAL A 80 7.91 -11.76 12.61
C VAL A 80 8.43 -13.21 12.55
N PRO A 81 9.24 -13.64 11.56
CA PRO A 81 9.73 -15.02 11.51
C PRO A 81 10.64 -15.41 12.68
N ARG A 82 11.20 -14.42 13.39
CA ARG A 82 12.13 -14.62 14.51
C ARG A 82 11.41 -14.63 15.87
N ARG A 83 10.13 -14.28 15.91
CA ARG A 83 9.35 -14.17 17.14
C ARG A 83 8.23 -15.21 17.12
N HIS A 84 8.02 -15.90 18.24
CA HIS A 84 6.87 -16.78 18.44
C HIS A 84 5.60 -15.96 18.73
N LEU A 85 5.21 -15.11 17.77
CA LEU A 85 4.01 -14.28 17.87
C LEU A 85 2.76 -15.12 17.65
N SER A 86 1.68 -14.76 18.35
CA SER A 86 0.37 -15.32 18.05
C SER A 86 -0.18 -14.73 16.75
N ASP A 87 -1.14 -15.41 16.12
CA ASP A 87 -1.84 -14.89 14.94
C ASP A 87 -2.52 -13.54 15.21
N ALA A 88 -2.97 -13.31 16.45
CA ALA A 88 -3.57 -12.05 16.86
C ALA A 88 -2.55 -10.90 16.85
N ASP A 89 -1.33 -11.15 17.34
CA ASP A 89 -0.25 -10.16 17.36
C ASP A 89 0.23 -9.82 15.94
N ILE A 90 0.29 -10.82 15.07
CA ILE A 90 0.64 -10.62 13.65
C ILE A 90 -0.42 -9.75 12.99
N ARG A 91 -1.71 -10.06 13.16
CA ARG A 91 -2.81 -9.25 12.61
C ARG A 91 -2.80 -7.82 13.13
N LEU A 92 -2.58 -7.62 14.43
CA LEU A 92 -2.48 -6.29 15.02
C LEU A 92 -1.28 -5.52 14.45
N GLY A 93 -0.11 -6.15 14.35
CA GLY A 93 1.07 -5.53 13.75
C GLY A 93 0.87 -5.14 12.27
N VAL A 94 0.17 -5.98 11.51
CA VAL A 94 -0.23 -5.63 10.13
C VAL A 94 -1.16 -4.42 10.14
N ARG A 95 -2.22 -4.41 10.96
CA ARG A 95 -3.16 -3.27 11.05
C ARG A 95 -2.47 -1.97 11.41
N VAL A 96 -1.59 -1.99 12.42
CA VAL A 96 -0.85 -0.81 12.86
C VAL A 96 0.09 -0.30 11.77
N THR A 97 0.88 -1.19 11.15
CA THR A 97 1.86 -0.77 10.13
C THR A 97 1.19 -0.28 8.85
N VAL A 98 0.10 -0.92 8.43
CA VAL A 98 -0.70 -0.50 7.27
C VAL A 98 -1.43 0.80 7.57
N GLY A 99 -2.07 0.92 8.73
CA GLY A 99 -2.77 2.13 9.14
C GLY A 99 -1.84 3.34 9.26
N LEU A 100 -0.63 3.15 9.82
CA LEU A 100 0.40 4.20 9.86
C LEU A 100 0.78 4.66 8.45
N LEU A 101 0.98 3.73 7.53
CA LEU A 101 1.33 4.04 6.15
C LEU A 101 0.19 4.76 5.43
N GLY A 102 -1.05 4.30 5.62
CA GLY A 102 -2.24 4.95 5.09
C GLY A 102 -2.40 6.37 5.63
N LEU A 103 -2.19 6.58 6.92
CA LEU A 103 -2.19 7.92 7.53
C LEU A 103 -1.11 8.82 6.93
N CYS A 104 0.12 8.33 6.74
CA CYS A 104 1.18 9.13 6.11
C CYS A 104 0.80 9.56 4.69
N TRP A 105 0.18 8.68 3.90
CA TRP A 105 -0.32 9.00 2.56
C TRP A 105 -1.49 9.99 2.60
N GLY A 106 -2.51 9.72 3.41
CA GLY A 106 -3.71 10.57 3.51
C GLY A 106 -3.40 11.97 4.04
N VAL A 107 -2.63 12.07 5.14
CA VAL A 107 -2.26 13.35 5.74
C VAL A 107 -1.36 14.15 4.80
N GLY A 108 -0.39 13.50 4.15
CA GLY A 108 0.45 14.19 3.16
C GLY A 108 -0.34 14.74 1.99
N ALA A 109 -1.28 13.96 1.44
CA ALA A 109 -2.19 14.44 0.42
C ALA A 109 -3.03 15.63 0.90
N ALA A 110 -3.57 15.58 2.13
CA ALA A 110 -4.32 16.69 2.73
C ALA A 110 -3.48 17.97 2.94
N LEU A 111 -2.16 17.86 3.10
CA LEU A 111 -1.25 19.00 3.19
C LEU A 111 -0.94 19.59 1.81
N VAL A 112 -0.77 18.73 0.80
CA VAL A 112 -0.54 19.13 -0.60
C VAL A 112 -1.75 19.89 -1.14
N VAL A 113 -2.97 19.40 -0.89
CA VAL A 113 -4.23 20.00 -1.39
C VAL A 113 -4.37 21.49 -1.05
N ARG A 114 -3.79 21.96 0.05
CA ARG A 114 -3.88 23.38 0.46
C ARG A 114 -3.07 24.33 -0.42
N HIS A 115 -2.10 23.81 -1.16
CA HIS A 115 -1.16 24.59 -1.97
C HIS A 115 -1.25 24.21 -3.46
N ALA A 116 -1.83 23.05 -3.76
CA ALA A 116 -1.87 22.43 -5.07
C ALA A 116 -2.95 23.02 -5.98
N SER A 117 -2.69 23.01 -7.29
CA SER A 117 -3.74 23.20 -8.28
C SER A 117 -4.71 22.01 -8.26
N VAL A 118 -5.93 22.21 -8.77
CA VAL A 118 -6.92 21.11 -8.90
C VAL A 118 -6.35 19.95 -9.72
N THR A 119 -5.53 20.25 -10.73
CA THR A 119 -4.86 19.25 -11.56
C THR A 119 -3.91 18.38 -10.73
N ASP A 120 -3.09 18.99 -9.89
CA ASP A 120 -2.13 18.26 -9.04
C ASP A 120 -2.86 17.42 -7.99
N VAL A 121 -3.93 17.96 -7.41
CA VAL A 121 -4.81 17.20 -6.50
C VAL A 121 -5.39 15.98 -7.20
N ALA A 122 -5.89 16.12 -8.43
CA ALA A 122 -6.42 15.00 -9.21
C ALA A 122 -5.34 13.94 -9.51
N LEU A 123 -4.11 14.35 -9.82
CA LEU A 123 -2.98 13.43 -10.04
C LEU A 123 -2.59 12.68 -8.75
N VAL A 124 -2.50 13.38 -7.62
CA VAL A 124 -2.26 12.75 -6.30
C VAL A 124 -3.37 11.77 -5.97
N MET A 125 -4.62 12.12 -6.25
CA MET A 125 -5.76 11.23 -6.11
C MET A 125 -5.59 9.96 -6.97
N VAL A 126 -5.29 10.08 -8.27
CA VAL A 126 -5.03 8.91 -9.14
C VAL A 126 -3.94 8.01 -8.55
N VAL A 127 -2.87 8.59 -8.00
CA VAL A 127 -1.83 7.83 -7.32
C VAL A 127 -2.38 7.08 -6.09
N LEU A 128 -3.17 7.74 -5.25
CA LEU A 128 -3.79 7.12 -4.08
C LEU A 128 -4.76 5.99 -4.48
N ALA A 129 -5.55 6.17 -5.54
CA ALA A 129 -6.40 5.12 -6.10
C ALA A 129 -5.56 3.91 -6.55
N GLY A 130 -4.41 4.15 -7.19
CA GLY A 130 -3.47 3.08 -7.56
C GLY A 130 -2.92 2.32 -6.34
N ILE A 131 -2.58 3.02 -5.26
CA ILE A 131 -2.14 2.40 -3.99
C ILE A 131 -3.27 1.56 -3.39
N LEU A 132 -4.49 2.10 -3.35
CA LEU A 132 -5.66 1.38 -2.83
C LEU A 132 -5.94 0.14 -3.67
N ALA A 133 -5.96 0.25 -5.00
CA ALA A 133 -6.14 -0.88 -5.92
C ALA A 133 -5.06 -1.97 -5.72
N ALA A 134 -3.79 -1.56 -5.60
CA ALA A 134 -2.70 -2.50 -5.31
C ALA A 134 -2.89 -3.17 -3.94
N SER A 135 -3.38 -2.42 -2.93
CA SER A 135 -3.59 -2.95 -1.58
C SER A 135 -4.65 -4.05 -1.52
N LEU A 136 -5.67 -4.04 -2.40
CA LEU A 136 -6.66 -5.13 -2.47
C LEU A 136 -6.01 -6.50 -2.71
N SER A 137 -4.94 -6.56 -3.51
CA SER A 137 -4.24 -7.83 -3.77
C SER A 137 -3.54 -8.38 -2.52
N THR A 138 -3.18 -7.51 -1.56
CA THR A 138 -2.42 -7.86 -0.35
C THR A 138 -3.28 -7.94 0.91
N LEU A 139 -4.35 -7.17 0.97
CA LEU A 139 -5.23 -7.01 2.14
C LEU A 139 -6.64 -7.58 1.90
N GLY A 140 -6.97 -8.01 0.68
CA GLY A 140 -8.31 -8.47 0.32
C GLY A 140 -8.78 -9.69 1.13
N ALA A 141 -7.85 -10.47 1.67
CA ALA A 141 -8.17 -11.59 2.57
C ALA A 141 -8.54 -11.15 4.01
N ASP A 142 -8.26 -9.91 4.41
CA ASP A 142 -8.58 -9.33 5.72
C ASP A 142 -9.31 -7.99 5.53
N ALA A 143 -10.60 -8.09 5.18
CA ALA A 143 -11.45 -6.94 4.88
C ALA A 143 -11.42 -5.84 5.96
N PRO A 144 -11.47 -6.15 7.28
CA PRO A 144 -11.33 -5.11 8.32
C PRO A 144 -10.04 -4.30 8.20
N THR A 145 -8.91 -4.95 7.91
CA THR A 145 -7.63 -4.27 7.74
C THR A 145 -7.61 -3.42 6.47
N PHE A 146 -8.22 -3.91 5.39
CA PHE A 146 -8.40 -3.13 4.16
C PHE A 146 -9.25 -1.87 4.39
N PHE A 147 -10.42 -1.98 5.04
CA PHE A 147 -11.27 -0.82 5.31
C PHE A 147 -10.63 0.17 6.27
N ALA A 148 -9.88 -0.30 7.27
CA ALA A 148 -9.08 0.57 8.12
C ALA A 148 -8.03 1.34 7.30
N PHE A 149 -7.32 0.67 6.40
CA PHE A 149 -6.35 1.30 5.50
C PHE A 149 -7.00 2.36 4.60
N LEU A 150 -8.10 2.00 3.92
CA LEU A 150 -8.88 2.90 3.09
C LEU A 150 -9.29 4.15 3.88
N GLY A 151 -9.87 3.97 5.07
CA GLY A 151 -10.27 5.06 5.96
C GLY A 151 -9.10 5.97 6.33
N THR A 152 -7.92 5.41 6.63
CA THR A 152 -6.73 6.23 6.97
C THR A 152 -6.17 7.06 5.81
N ILE A 153 -6.45 6.68 4.56
CA ILE A 153 -6.08 7.48 3.37
C ILE A 153 -7.17 8.50 3.05
N VAL A 154 -8.41 8.03 2.93
CA VAL A 154 -9.53 8.82 2.41
C VAL A 154 -9.94 9.90 3.39
N LEU A 155 -10.04 9.59 4.68
CA LEU A 155 -10.57 10.53 5.66
C LEU A 155 -9.71 11.81 5.78
N PRO A 156 -8.37 11.75 5.94
CA PRO A 156 -7.57 12.96 5.96
C PRO A 156 -7.63 13.74 4.65
N LEU A 157 -7.59 13.05 3.50
CA LEU A 157 -7.70 13.69 2.18
C LEU A 157 -9.02 14.44 2.04
N PHE A 158 -10.14 13.79 2.34
CA PHE A 158 -11.48 14.37 2.27
C PHE A 158 -11.60 15.62 3.13
N VAL A 159 -11.12 15.55 4.38
CA VAL A 159 -11.08 16.71 5.29
C VAL A 159 -10.19 17.82 4.72
N GLY A 160 -9.03 17.47 4.12
CA GLY A 160 -8.13 18.42 3.49
C GLY A 160 -8.76 19.16 2.30
N VAL A 161 -9.48 18.44 1.43
CA VAL A 161 -10.19 19.03 0.29
C VAL A 161 -11.31 19.96 0.76
N LEU A 162 -12.14 19.52 1.69
CA LEU A 162 -13.22 20.36 2.24
C LEU A 162 -12.70 21.64 2.92
N ALA A 163 -11.55 21.55 3.59
CA ALA A 163 -10.95 22.71 4.26
C ALA A 163 -10.30 23.71 3.28
N SER A 164 -9.97 23.30 2.05
CA SER A 164 -9.19 24.12 1.12
C SER A 164 -10.03 25.04 0.23
N GLY A 165 -11.32 24.74 0.05
CA GLY A 165 -12.22 25.59 -0.73
C GLY A 165 -13.62 24.99 -0.89
N HIS A 166 -14.58 25.84 -1.24
CA HIS A 166 -15.98 25.46 -1.47
C HIS A 166 -16.43 25.75 -2.92
N ASP A 167 -15.49 25.97 -3.85
CA ASP A 167 -15.87 26.08 -5.25
C ASP A 167 -16.34 24.73 -5.80
N ARG A 168 -16.98 24.76 -6.98
CA ARG A 168 -17.55 23.56 -7.61
C ARG A 168 -16.50 22.46 -7.83
N LEU A 169 -15.27 22.82 -8.16
CA LEU A 169 -14.21 21.86 -8.43
C LEU A 169 -13.76 21.17 -7.14
N HIS A 170 -13.60 21.91 -6.04
CA HIS A 170 -13.27 21.35 -4.73
C HIS A 170 -14.35 20.39 -4.22
N LEU A 171 -15.63 20.73 -4.40
CA LEU A 171 -16.75 19.85 -4.02
C LEU A 171 -16.79 18.57 -4.85
N VAL A 172 -16.57 18.66 -6.17
CA VAL A 172 -16.50 17.46 -7.04
C VAL A 172 -15.30 16.59 -6.65
N THR A 173 -14.14 17.19 -6.38
CA THR A 173 -12.94 16.48 -5.91
C THR A 173 -13.18 15.77 -4.57
N ALA A 174 -13.85 16.43 -3.62
CA ALA A 174 -14.21 15.82 -2.33
C ALA A 174 -15.17 14.64 -2.51
N LEU A 175 -16.17 14.78 -3.40
CA LEU A 175 -17.09 13.68 -3.73
C LEU A 175 -16.35 12.50 -4.36
N ILE A 176 -15.45 12.73 -5.32
CA ILE A 176 -14.64 11.66 -5.92
C ILE A 176 -13.82 10.94 -4.85
N ALA A 177 -13.19 11.69 -3.94
CA ALA A 177 -12.43 11.09 -2.83
C ALA A 177 -13.32 10.23 -1.92
N ALA A 178 -14.57 10.64 -1.68
CA ALA A 178 -15.53 9.87 -0.89
C ALA A 178 -16.03 8.59 -1.58
N PHE A 179 -15.89 8.48 -2.91
CA PHE A 179 -16.29 7.31 -3.71
C PHE A 179 -15.16 6.29 -3.97
N TYR A 180 -13.97 6.51 -3.40
CA TYR A 180 -12.88 5.52 -3.42
C TYR A 180 -13.26 4.24 -2.69
#